data_AF-A0A2D9Y5C7-F1
#
_entry.id   AF-A0A2D9Y5C7-F1
#
_cell.length_a   1.000
_cell.length_b   1.000
_cell.length_c   1.000
_cell.angle_alpha   90.00
_cell.angle_beta   90.00
_cell.angle_gamma   90.00
#
_symmetry.space_group_name_H-M   'P 1'
#
loop_
_entity.id
_entity.type
_entity.pdbx_description
1 polymer ?
#
loop_
_entity_poly.entity_id
_entity_poly.type
_entity_poly.pdbx_seq_one_letter_code
_entity_poly.pdbx_strand_id
1 'polypeptide(L)'
;MNFVNLLSILESKNNLSDELFKSYLKHQNIKIKHNEVEDLLKLVARLTKESKNINIFDGYYIGYTIPQISKEFDLLKITENSVVNIELKSEAGEEKIKKQLIRNKYYLEILGKDYIYNITYQSNEDKFYILNGKELNELEILDLIKILVEYPLVSDLDLLFNPSEFLVSPFNSTDKFMKMNIF
;
A
#
# COMPACT_ATOMS: atom_id res chain seq x y z
N MET A 1 4.00 -4.41 13.62
CA MET A 1 3.25 -5.23 12.64
C MET A 1 4.23 -6.09 11.85
N ASN A 2 3.90 -7.32 11.47
CA ASN A 2 4.83 -8.18 10.71
C ASN A 2 4.75 -7.87 9.21
N PHE A 3 5.88 -7.92 8.52
CA PHE A 3 5.87 -7.99 7.06
C PHE A 3 5.56 -9.44 6.62
N VAL A 4 4.93 -9.58 5.47
CA VAL A 4 4.49 -10.87 4.94
C VAL A 4 4.82 -11.02 3.46
N ASN A 5 4.85 -12.29 3.04
CA ASN A 5 4.91 -12.65 1.64
C ASN A 5 3.48 -12.80 1.08
N LEU A 6 3.18 -12.11 -0.02
CA LEU A 6 1.86 -12.10 -0.64
C LEU A 6 1.46 -13.46 -1.23
N LEU A 7 2.42 -14.28 -1.68
CA LEU A 7 2.12 -15.65 -2.12
C LEU A 7 1.64 -16.51 -0.96
N SER A 8 2.19 -16.31 0.25
CA SER A 8 1.70 -17.03 1.44
C SER A 8 0.26 -16.67 1.79
N ILE A 9 -0.20 -15.44 1.48
CA ILE A 9 -1.61 -15.06 1.63
C ILE A 9 -2.48 -15.82 0.63
N LEU A 10 -2.08 -15.85 -0.65
CA LEU A 10 -2.77 -16.58 -1.71
C LEU A 10 -2.87 -18.09 -1.40
N GLU A 11 -1.75 -18.71 -1.03
CA GLU A 11 -1.71 -20.13 -0.67
C GLU A 11 -2.58 -20.44 0.55
N SER A 12 -2.53 -19.57 1.57
CA SER A 12 -3.36 -19.74 2.77
C SER A 12 -4.85 -19.65 2.44
N LYS A 13 -5.27 -18.70 1.58
CA LYS A 13 -6.68 -18.60 1.18
C LYS A 13 -7.14 -19.81 0.36
N ASN A 14 -6.27 -20.37 -0.47
CA ASN A 14 -6.61 -21.53 -1.31
C ASN A 14 -6.69 -22.85 -0.53
N ASN A 15 -5.87 -23.00 0.52
CA ASN A 15 -5.71 -24.28 1.22
C ASN A 15 -6.41 -24.35 2.59
N LEU A 16 -6.74 -23.20 3.20
CA LEU A 16 -7.38 -23.14 4.51
C LEU A 16 -8.89 -22.93 4.37
N SER A 17 -9.65 -23.41 5.37
CA SER A 17 -11.04 -22.96 5.53
C SER A 17 -11.09 -21.47 5.87
N ASP A 18 -12.23 -20.82 5.63
CA ASP A 18 -12.39 -19.39 5.91
C ASP A 18 -12.13 -19.03 7.39
N GLU A 19 -12.45 -19.93 8.32
CA GLU A 19 -12.17 -19.74 9.75
C GLU A 19 -10.67 -19.78 10.04
N LEU A 20 -9.96 -20.77 9.49
CA LEU A 20 -8.51 -20.89 9.65
C LEU A 20 -7.76 -19.75 8.95
N PHE A 21 -8.22 -19.32 7.79
CA PHE A 21 -7.67 -18.17 7.08
C PHE A 21 -7.82 -16.87 7.89
N LYS A 22 -9.00 -16.62 8.47
CA LYS A 22 -9.21 -15.48 9.39
C LYS A 22 -8.30 -15.54 10.62
N SER A 23 -8.14 -16.73 11.20
CA SER A 23 -7.23 -16.95 12.33
C SER A 23 -5.78 -16.66 11.95
N TYR A 24 -5.35 -17.11 10.77
CA TYR A 24 -4.02 -16.83 10.21
C TYR A 24 -3.78 -15.32 10.03
N LEU A 25 -4.71 -14.60 9.40
CA LEU A 25 -4.59 -13.14 9.24
C LEU A 25 -4.47 -12.42 10.59
N LYS A 26 -5.30 -12.83 11.57
CA LYS A 26 -5.25 -12.29 12.93
C LYS A 26 -3.90 -12.54 13.60
N HIS A 27 -3.35 -13.75 13.47
CA HIS A 27 -2.04 -14.10 14.02
C HIS A 27 -0.91 -13.25 13.42
N GLN A 28 -1.01 -12.91 12.13
CA GLN A 28 -0.05 -12.02 11.45
C GLN A 28 -0.29 -10.53 11.71
N ASN A 29 -1.29 -10.16 12.53
CA ASN A 29 -1.75 -8.79 12.73
C ASN A 29 -2.15 -8.07 11.42
N ILE A 30 -2.63 -8.82 10.43
CA ILE A 30 -3.15 -8.26 9.17
C ILE A 30 -4.59 -7.82 9.38
N LYS A 31 -4.88 -6.57 9.00
CA LYS A 31 -6.22 -6.00 9.02
C LYS A 31 -6.66 -5.72 7.59
N ILE A 32 -7.41 -6.63 7.00
CA ILE A 32 -7.89 -6.50 5.61
C ILE A 32 -9.34 -6.95 5.53
N LYS A 33 -10.17 -6.23 4.77
CA LYS A 33 -11.58 -6.60 4.56
C LYS A 33 -11.69 -7.72 3.53
N HIS A 34 -12.79 -8.48 3.57
CA HIS A 34 -12.99 -9.60 2.65
C HIS A 34 -12.92 -9.18 1.17
N ASN A 35 -13.53 -8.06 0.79
CA ASN A 35 -13.47 -7.56 -0.59
C ASN A 35 -12.05 -7.15 -1.00
N GLU A 36 -11.29 -6.55 -0.09
CA GLU A 36 -9.88 -6.19 -0.32
C GLU A 36 -8.99 -7.43 -0.45
N VAL A 37 -9.32 -8.54 0.22
CA VAL A 37 -8.65 -9.83 -0.01
C VAL A 37 -8.84 -10.28 -1.46
N GLU A 38 -10.05 -10.24 -2.00
CA GLU A 38 -10.29 -10.62 -3.39
C GLU A 38 -9.50 -9.74 -4.38
N ASP A 39 -9.44 -8.43 -4.12
CA ASP A 39 -8.64 -7.48 -4.91
C ASP A 39 -7.13 -7.80 -4.81
N LEU A 40 -6.64 -8.14 -3.61
CA LEU A 40 -5.25 -8.57 -3.38
C LEU A 40 -4.93 -9.85 -4.15
N LEU A 41 -5.82 -10.85 -4.14
CA LEU A 41 -5.57 -12.12 -4.85
C LEU A 41 -5.48 -11.91 -6.36
N LYS A 42 -6.32 -11.02 -6.92
CA LYS A 42 -6.23 -10.62 -8.34
C LYS A 42 -4.89 -9.95 -8.65
N LEU A 43 -4.43 -9.04 -7.78
CA LEU A 43 -3.11 -8.40 -7.91
C LEU A 43 -1.98 -9.45 -7.93
N VAL A 44 -1.98 -10.38 -6.97
CA VAL A 44 -0.96 -11.43 -6.86
C VAL A 44 -0.99 -12.34 -8.08
N ALA A 45 -2.18 -12.73 -8.56
CA ALA A 45 -2.33 -13.51 -9.79
C ALA A 45 -1.78 -12.76 -11.01
N ARG A 46 -2.07 -11.45 -11.11
CA ARG A 46 -1.58 -10.59 -12.19
C ARG A 46 -0.05 -10.51 -12.20
N LEU A 47 0.57 -10.29 -11.05
CA LEU A 47 2.03 -10.24 -10.89
C LEU A 47 2.68 -11.60 -11.20
N THR A 48 2.08 -12.70 -10.75
CA THR A 48 2.60 -14.07 -10.96
C THR A 48 2.61 -14.45 -12.45
N LYS A 49 1.65 -13.94 -13.22
CA LYS A 49 1.60 -14.15 -14.68
C LYS A 49 2.74 -13.44 -15.42
N GLU A 50 3.15 -12.27 -14.94
CA GLU A 50 4.09 -11.39 -15.65
C GLU A 50 5.54 -11.51 -15.14
N SER A 51 5.76 -12.05 -13.93
CA SER A 51 7.10 -12.16 -13.34
C SER A 51 7.30 -13.46 -12.58
N LYS A 52 8.49 -14.04 -12.76
CA LYS A 52 8.99 -15.18 -11.96
C LYS A 52 9.85 -14.75 -10.77
N ASN A 53 10.07 -13.44 -10.61
CA ASN A 53 10.90 -12.93 -9.52
C ASN A 53 10.12 -12.99 -8.20
N ILE A 54 10.44 -13.96 -7.34
CA ILE A 54 9.75 -14.17 -6.07
C ILE A 54 9.88 -12.98 -5.10
N ASN A 55 10.91 -12.14 -5.25
CA ASN A 55 11.18 -11.03 -4.35
C ASN A 55 10.10 -9.93 -4.42
N ILE A 56 9.39 -9.83 -5.54
CA ILE A 56 8.32 -8.83 -5.71
C ILE A 56 7.11 -9.14 -4.83
N PHE A 57 7.05 -10.32 -4.22
CA PHE A 57 5.95 -10.74 -3.34
C PHE A 57 6.30 -10.63 -1.86
N ASP A 58 7.54 -10.31 -1.49
CA ASP A 58 7.99 -10.34 -0.11
C ASP A 58 8.06 -8.93 0.53
N GLY A 59 8.00 -8.87 1.86
CA GLY A 59 8.24 -7.64 2.62
C GLY A 59 7.07 -6.64 2.62
N TYR A 60 5.83 -7.13 2.57
CA TYR A 60 4.64 -6.26 2.59
C TYR A 60 4.03 -6.15 3.98
N TYR A 61 3.64 -4.94 4.37
CA TYR A 61 2.73 -4.70 5.47
C TYR A 61 1.32 -4.51 4.88
N ILE A 62 0.36 -5.31 5.36
CA ILE A 62 -1.01 -5.35 4.81
C ILE A 62 -2.02 -4.75 5.79
N GLY A 63 -2.62 -3.60 5.45
CA GLY A 63 -3.57 -2.90 6.30
C GLY A 63 -2.91 -2.16 7.46
N TYR A 64 -1.75 -1.55 7.21
CA TYR A 64 -1.05 -0.77 8.23
C TYR A 64 -1.80 0.53 8.51
N THR A 65 -2.04 0.83 9.78
CA THR A 65 -2.66 2.09 10.21
C THR A 65 -1.66 2.89 11.03
N ILE A 66 -1.37 4.13 10.64
CA ILE A 66 -0.52 5.00 11.46
C ILE A 66 -1.21 5.26 12.81
N PRO A 67 -0.58 4.93 13.94
CA PRO A 67 -1.14 5.19 15.27
C PRO A 67 -1.53 6.66 15.44
N GLN A 68 -2.64 6.92 16.14
CA GLN A 68 -3.14 8.27 16.51
C GLN A 68 -3.63 9.16 15.35
N ILE A 69 -3.35 8.79 14.09
CA ILE A 69 -3.76 9.55 12.88
C ILE A 69 -4.89 8.85 12.13
N SER A 70 -5.05 7.53 12.35
CA SER A 70 -6.06 6.68 11.71
C SER A 70 -5.96 6.64 10.18
N LYS A 71 -4.81 7.01 9.60
CA LYS A 71 -4.53 6.79 8.18
C LYS A 71 -4.12 5.34 7.97
N GLU A 72 -4.86 4.63 7.13
CA GLU A 72 -4.62 3.24 6.76
C GLU A 72 -4.00 3.13 5.36
N PHE A 73 -3.06 2.21 5.15
CA PHE A 73 -2.52 1.84 3.84
C PHE A 73 -2.76 0.36 3.59
N ASP A 74 -3.31 0.03 2.42
CA ASP A 74 -3.67 -1.34 2.07
C ASP A 74 -2.42 -2.22 1.95
N LEU A 75 -1.43 -1.81 1.16
CA LEU A 75 -0.12 -2.47 1.04
C LEU A 75 1.02 -1.45 1.12
N LEU A 76 1.97 -1.69 2.01
CA LEU A 76 3.25 -0.97 2.06
C LEU A 76 4.41 -1.94 1.90
N LYS A 77 5.37 -1.60 1.03
CA LYS A 77 6.68 -2.23 0.96
C LYS A 77 7.73 -1.15 1.15
N ILE A 78 8.61 -1.32 2.14
CA ILE A 78 9.71 -0.39 2.41
C ILE A 78 11.00 -1.08 2.02
N THR A 79 11.85 -0.36 1.30
CA THR A 79 13.18 -0.81 0.88
C THR A 79 14.22 0.16 1.44
N GLU A 80 15.49 -0.04 1.10
CA GLU A 80 16.55 0.88 1.49
C GLU A 80 16.28 2.30 0.94
N ASN A 81 15.96 2.39 -0.35
CA ASN A 81 15.87 3.67 -1.07
C ASN A 81 14.43 4.13 -1.32
N SER A 82 13.45 3.23 -1.24
CA SER A 82 12.09 3.53 -1.65
C SER A 82 11.03 3.06 -0.66
N VAL A 83 9.86 3.68 -0.79
CA VAL A 83 8.61 3.17 -0.22
C VAL A 83 7.59 3.02 -1.34
N VAL A 84 6.99 1.85 -1.41
CA VAL A 84 5.93 1.52 -2.35
C VAL A 84 4.63 1.37 -1.59
N ASN A 85 3.66 2.21 -1.89
CA ASN A 85 2.29 2.12 -1.44
C ASN A 85 1.38 1.67 -2.58
N ILE A 86 0.62 0.59 -2.37
CA ILE A 86 -0.39 0.11 -3.31
C ILE A 86 -1.74 0.08 -2.61
N GLU A 87 -2.66 0.92 -3.07
CA GLU A 87 -4.07 0.92 -2.65
C GLU A 87 -4.86 -0.07 -3.51
N LEU A 88 -5.67 -0.90 -2.88
CA LEU A 88 -6.52 -1.89 -3.53
C LEU A 88 -7.95 -1.33 -3.66
N LYS A 89 -8.49 -1.36 -4.87
CA LYS A 89 -9.86 -0.94 -5.16
C LYS A 89 -10.45 -1.90 -6.18
N SER A 90 -11.69 -2.33 -5.99
CA SER A 90 -12.43 -3.00 -7.07
C SER A 90 -12.70 -2.02 -8.21
N GLU A 91 -13.16 -0.81 -7.88
CA GLU A 91 -13.46 0.29 -8.81
C GLU A 91 -13.39 1.64 -8.09
N ALA A 92 -12.81 2.67 -8.74
CA ALA A 92 -12.84 4.04 -8.26
C ALA A 92 -12.64 5.04 -9.41
N GLY A 93 -13.30 6.20 -9.34
CA GLY A 93 -13.04 7.29 -10.28
C GLY A 93 -11.63 7.89 -10.08
N GLU A 94 -10.97 8.26 -11.18
CA GLU A 94 -9.59 8.77 -11.19
C GLU A 94 -9.38 9.98 -10.25
N GLU A 95 -10.34 10.90 -10.16
CA GLU A 95 -10.25 12.04 -9.23
C GLU A 95 -10.19 11.60 -7.75
N LYS A 96 -10.92 10.54 -7.39
CA LYS A 96 -10.88 9.97 -6.04
C LYS A 96 -9.53 9.31 -5.77
N ILE A 97 -9.03 8.56 -6.76
CA ILE A 97 -7.70 7.93 -6.73
C ILE A 97 -6.62 9.01 -6.52
N LYS A 98 -6.60 10.03 -7.38
CA LYS A 98 -5.65 11.14 -7.34
C LYS A 98 -5.63 11.84 -5.98
N LYS A 99 -6.81 12.21 -5.44
CA LYS A 99 -6.92 12.84 -4.11
C LYS A 99 -6.36 11.94 -3.01
N GLN A 100 -6.66 10.64 -3.04
CA GLN A 100 -6.16 9.68 -2.06
C GLN A 100 -4.64 9.58 -2.13
N LEU A 101 -4.07 9.37 -3.32
CA LEU A 101 -2.62 9.22 -3.51
C LEU A 101 -1.84 10.48 -3.13
N ILE A 102 -2.36 11.68 -3.42
CA ILE A 102 -1.74 12.95 -2.99
C ILE A 102 -1.64 13.02 -1.46
N ARG A 103 -2.72 12.63 -0.77
CA ARG A 103 -2.72 12.61 0.70
C ARG A 103 -1.77 11.55 1.25
N ASN A 104 -1.74 10.36 0.64
CA ASN A 104 -0.82 9.29 1.02
C ASN A 104 0.64 9.73 0.88
N LYS A 105 0.98 10.39 -0.22
CA LYS A 105 2.32 10.92 -0.46
C LYS A 105 2.81 11.81 0.67
N TYR A 106 1.97 12.71 1.18
CA TYR A 106 2.33 13.56 2.31
C TYR A 106 2.72 12.77 3.57
N TYR A 107 2.01 11.69 3.87
CA TYR A 107 2.34 10.84 5.02
C TYR A 107 3.64 10.05 4.81
N LEU A 108 3.90 9.61 3.58
CA LEU A 108 5.07 8.80 3.24
C LEU A 108 6.35 9.63 3.05
N GLU A 109 6.24 10.93 2.72
CA GLU A 109 7.38 11.85 2.60
C GLU A 109 8.19 11.97 3.90
N ILE A 110 7.55 11.76 5.04
CA ILE A 110 8.20 11.79 6.36
C ILE A 110 9.24 10.68 6.52
N LEU A 111 9.12 9.58 5.79
CA LEU A 111 10.08 8.47 5.84
C LEU A 111 11.46 8.84 5.27
N GLY A 112 11.59 9.98 4.59
CA GLY A 112 12.88 10.46 4.06
C GLY A 112 13.51 9.55 3.00
N LYS A 113 12.69 8.74 2.32
CA LYS A 113 13.13 7.84 1.24
C LYS A 113 13.32 8.63 -0.06
N ASP A 114 14.32 8.25 -0.84
CA ASP A 114 14.63 8.89 -2.13
C ASP A 114 13.45 8.78 -3.11
N TYR A 115 12.75 7.65 -3.09
CA TYR A 115 11.63 7.37 -3.98
C TYR A 115 10.36 6.98 -3.22
N ILE A 116 9.24 7.60 -3.59
CA ILE A 116 7.93 7.35 -3.00
C ILE A 116 6.95 7.03 -4.12
N TYR A 117 6.62 5.75 -4.25
CA TYR A 117 5.70 5.25 -5.26
C TYR A 117 4.30 5.11 -4.65
N ASN A 118 3.37 5.98 -5.06
CA ASN A 118 1.97 5.91 -4.66
C ASN A 118 1.14 5.38 -5.81
N ILE A 119 0.61 4.17 -5.65
CA ILE A 119 -0.07 3.40 -6.69
C ILE A 119 -1.47 3.00 -6.23
N THR A 120 -2.40 2.88 -7.18
CA THR A 120 -3.68 2.20 -6.97
C THR A 120 -3.82 1.08 -7.99
N TYR A 121 -4.26 -0.09 -7.54
CA TYR A 121 -4.70 -1.19 -8.39
C TYR A 121 -6.23 -1.23 -8.42
N GLN A 122 -6.80 -1.11 -9.63
CA GLN A 122 -8.23 -1.24 -9.88
C GLN A 122 -8.57 -2.62 -10.45
N SER A 123 -9.10 -3.49 -9.60
CA SER A 123 -9.19 -4.93 -9.87
C SER A 123 -10.30 -5.35 -10.85
N ASN A 124 -11.33 -4.51 -11.08
CA ASN A 124 -12.39 -4.79 -12.06
C ASN A 124 -11.90 -4.59 -13.50
N GLU A 125 -11.04 -3.58 -13.72
CA GLU A 125 -10.48 -3.25 -15.04
C GLU A 125 -9.06 -3.78 -15.25
N ASP A 126 -8.45 -4.37 -14.21
CA ASP A 126 -7.04 -4.79 -14.18
C ASP A 126 -6.07 -3.65 -14.57
N LYS A 127 -6.33 -2.46 -14.03
CA LYS A 127 -5.53 -1.25 -14.29
C LYS A 127 -4.73 -0.82 -13.08
N PHE A 128 -3.60 -0.19 -13.34
CA PHE A 128 -2.78 0.44 -12.32
C PHE A 128 -2.69 1.93 -12.60
N TYR A 129 -2.71 2.72 -11.54
CA TYR A 129 -2.48 4.15 -11.59
C TYR A 129 -1.36 4.53 -10.65
N ILE A 130 -0.53 5.49 -11.04
CA ILE A 130 0.56 6.02 -10.24
C ILE A 130 0.49 7.54 -10.17
N LEU A 131 0.82 8.10 -9.00
CA LEU A 131 0.96 9.53 -8.83
C LEU A 131 2.35 10.00 -9.27
N ASN A 132 2.42 10.81 -10.33
CA ASN A 132 3.64 11.49 -10.76
C ASN A 132 3.55 12.99 -10.46
N GLY A 133 4.30 13.45 -9.46
CA GLY A 133 4.18 14.81 -8.94
C GLY A 133 2.82 15.04 -8.31
N LYS A 134 1.89 15.66 -9.07
CA LYS A 134 0.47 15.84 -8.72
C LYS A 134 -0.48 15.26 -9.77
N GLU A 135 0.04 14.68 -10.85
CA GLU A 135 -0.78 14.08 -11.89
C GLU A 135 -0.94 12.59 -11.67
N LEU A 136 -2.09 12.07 -12.11
CA LEU A 136 -2.37 10.66 -12.12
C LEU A 136 -2.07 10.12 -13.52
N ASN A 137 -1.28 9.07 -13.59
CA ASN A 137 -0.95 8.39 -14.84
C ASN A 137 -1.32 6.92 -14.72
N GLU A 138 -1.74 6.31 -15.82
CA GLU A 138 -1.81 4.85 -15.91
C GLU A 138 -0.39 4.27 -15.84
N LEU A 139 -0.24 3.15 -15.15
CA LEU A 139 1.02 2.47 -14.92
C LEU A 139 0.97 1.09 -15.58
N GLU A 140 1.92 0.81 -16.46
CA GLU A 140 2.03 -0.51 -17.06
C GLU A 140 2.56 -1.53 -16.05
N ILE A 141 2.08 -2.77 -16.15
CA ILE A 141 2.46 -3.85 -15.22
C ILE A 141 3.97 -4.12 -15.21
N LEU A 142 4.63 -3.98 -16.36
CA LEU A 142 6.08 -4.17 -16.46
C LEU A 142 6.86 -3.06 -15.73
N ASP A 143 6.33 -1.84 -15.69
CA ASP A 143 6.92 -0.74 -14.93
C ASP A 143 6.64 -0.88 -13.44
N LEU A 144 5.44 -1.37 -13.05
CA LEU A 144 5.19 -1.78 -11.67
C LEU A 144 6.19 -2.85 -11.21
N ILE A 145 6.42 -3.89 -12.02
CA ILE A 145 7.37 -4.95 -11.66
C ILE A 145 8.78 -4.37 -11.43
N LYS A 146 9.25 -3.45 -12.28
CA LYS A 146 10.54 -2.77 -12.09
C LYS A 146 10.61 -2.00 -10.78
N ILE A 147 9.51 -1.38 -10.33
CA ILE A 147 9.44 -0.71 -9.03
C ILE A 147 9.55 -1.72 -7.88
N LEU A 148 8.93 -2.90 -8.03
CA LEU A 148 8.83 -3.91 -6.96
C LEU A 148 10.08 -4.80 -6.78
N VAL A 149 11.07 -4.76 -7.68
CA VAL A 149 12.24 -5.66 -7.62
C VAL A 149 13.18 -5.37 -6.45
N GLU A 150 13.13 -4.16 -5.88
CA GLU A 150 13.99 -3.79 -4.75
C GLU A 150 13.70 -4.68 -3.53
N TYR A 151 14.78 -5.12 -2.88
CA TYR A 151 14.67 -5.96 -1.69
C TYR A 151 14.04 -5.18 -0.53
N PRO A 152 13.16 -5.82 0.25
CA PRO A 152 12.54 -5.16 1.38
C PRO A 152 13.58 -4.90 2.48
N LEU A 153 13.51 -3.72 3.07
CA LEU A 153 14.20 -3.38 4.30
C LEU A 153 13.29 -3.79 5.47
N VAL A 154 13.71 -4.80 6.21
CA VAL A 154 12.98 -5.24 7.40
C VAL A 154 13.12 -4.19 8.49
N SER A 155 12.02 -3.52 8.82
CA SER A 155 11.97 -2.50 9.88
C SER A 155 10.65 -2.58 10.65
N ASP A 156 10.61 -2.02 11.85
CA ASP A 156 9.34 -1.77 12.52
C ASP A 156 8.71 -0.49 11.96
N LEU A 157 7.50 -0.58 11.39
CA LEU A 157 6.80 0.59 10.86
C LEU A 157 6.47 1.62 11.93
N ASP A 158 6.21 1.18 13.17
CA ASP A 158 5.86 2.10 14.26
C ASP A 158 7.08 2.95 14.68
N LEU A 159 8.30 2.46 14.45
CA LEU A 159 9.53 3.24 14.62
C LEU A 159 9.79 4.22 13.47
N LEU A 160 9.34 3.86 12.26
CA LEU A 160 9.50 4.70 11.07
C LEU A 160 8.48 5.84 11.02
N PHE A 161 7.28 5.60 11.53
CA PHE A 161 6.21 6.60 11.58
C PHE A 161 6.03 7.12 13.00
N ASN A 162 6.87 8.08 13.39
CA ASN A 162 6.75 8.71 14.71
C ASN A 162 5.54 9.66 14.75
N PRO A 163 4.51 9.42 15.59
CA PRO A 163 3.32 10.27 15.67
C PRO A 163 3.62 11.76 15.89
N SER A 164 4.72 12.10 16.57
CA SER A 164 5.08 13.51 16.82
C SER A 164 5.35 14.29 15.55
N GLU A 165 5.89 13.66 14.50
CA GLU A 165 6.20 14.31 13.22
C GLU A 165 4.93 14.78 12.50
N PHE A 166 3.81 14.13 12.79
CA PHE A 166 2.48 14.49 12.27
C PHE A 166 1.69 15.41 13.20
N LEU A 167 2.19 15.72 14.40
CA LEU A 167 1.56 16.72 15.28
C LEU A 167 2.11 18.11 15.00
N VAL A 168 3.39 18.21 14.61
CA VAL A 168 4.01 19.48 14.18
C VAL A 168 3.72 19.84 12.73
N SER A 169 3.42 18.88 11.84
CA SER A 169 3.46 19.11 10.38
C SER A 169 2.12 19.32 9.61
N PRO A 170 0.92 18.98 10.10
CA PRO A 170 -0.35 19.39 9.46
C PRO A 170 -1.05 20.53 10.21
N PHE A 171 -0.67 20.82 11.46
CA PHE A 171 -1.31 21.87 12.27
C PHE A 171 -0.58 23.23 12.24
N ASN A 172 0.74 23.26 11.95
CA ASN A 172 1.50 24.52 11.89
C ASN A 172 1.51 25.21 10.53
N SER A 173 0.86 24.65 9.51
CA SER A 173 0.56 25.37 8.27
C SER A 173 -0.94 25.42 8.07
N THR A 174 -1.55 26.42 8.71
CA THR A 174 -2.98 26.76 8.69
C THR A 174 -3.56 26.77 7.27
N ASP A 175 -2.75 27.05 6.24
CA ASP A 175 -3.14 27.06 4.83
C ASP A 175 -3.27 25.67 4.16
N LYS A 176 -2.57 24.63 4.66
CA LYS A 176 -2.68 23.26 4.14
C LYS A 176 -3.91 22.53 4.69
N PHE A 177 -4.26 22.78 5.95
CA PHE A 177 -5.44 22.20 6.58
C PHE A 177 -6.74 22.70 5.92
N MET A 178 -6.79 23.97 5.50
CA MET A 178 -7.94 24.52 4.76
C MET A 178 -8.17 23.87 3.39
N LYS A 179 -7.17 23.23 2.77
CA LYS A 179 -7.32 22.49 1.50
C LYS A 179 -7.76 21.04 1.68
N MET A 180 -7.76 20.51 2.92
CA MET A 180 -8.25 19.16 3.23
C MET A 180 -9.77 19.10 3.44
N ASN A 181 -10.44 20.26 3.56
CA ASN A 181 -11.89 20.38 3.59
C ASN A 181 -12.44 20.74 2.20
N ILE A 182 -12.45 19.79 1.28
CA ILE A 182 -13.41 19.82 0.16
C ILE A 182 -14.19 18.52 0.22
N PHE A 183 -15.46 18.68 0.61
CA PHE A 183 -16.52 17.68 0.72
C PHE A 183 -16.53 16.66 -0.42
#